data_AF-M2YEI8-F1
#
_entry.id   AF-M2YEI8-F1
#
_cell.length_a   1.000
_cell.length_b   1.000
_cell.length_c   1.000
_cell.angle_alpha   90.00
_cell.angle_beta   90.00
_cell.angle_gamma   90.00
#
_symmetry.space_group_name_H-M   'P 1'
#
loop_
_entity.id
_entity.type
_entity.pdbx_description
1 polymer ?
#
loop_
_entity_poly.entity_id
_entity_poly.type
_entity_poly.pdbx_seq_one_letter_code
_entity_poly.pdbx_strand_id
1 'polypeptide(L)' 'MLVALTEDVTNARTEGFNRIIKQTKRVGGGFTNMDNYRRRIMVHIALTRGQRPAA' A
#
# COMPACT_ATOMS: atom_id res chain seq x y z
N MET A 1 -16.98 11.96 -3.37
CA MET A 1 -18.02 11.05 -2.83
C MET A 1 -19.09 10.76 -3.87
N LEU A 2 -19.63 11.76 -4.57
CA LEU A 2 -20.67 11.57 -5.60
C LEU A 2 -20.20 10.71 -6.80
N VAL A 3 -19.02 10.98 -7.37
CA VAL A 3 -18.48 10.28 -8.56
C VAL A 3 -18.33 8.76 -8.37
N ALA A 4 -17.85 8.30 -7.22
CA ALA A 4 -17.69 6.87 -6.94
C ALA A 4 -19.03 6.13 -6.87
N LEU A 5 -20.09 6.81 -6.44
CA LEU A 5 -21.45 6.25 -6.33
C LEU A 5 -22.19 6.27 -7.67
N THR A 6 -21.88 7.23 -8.54
CA THR A 6 -22.56 7.39 -9.83
C THR A 6 -21.85 6.69 -10.99
N GLU A 7 -20.53 6.50 -10.91
CA GLU A 7 -19.72 5.98 -12.02
C GLU A 7 -19.01 4.64 -11.70
N ASP A 8 -19.42 3.97 -10.62
CA ASP A 8 -18.89 2.67 -10.17
C ASP A 8 -17.35 2.62 -10.07
N VAL A 9 -16.75 3.78 -9.78
CA VAL A 9 -15.30 3.95 -9.68
C VAL A 9 -14.86 3.68 -8.24
N THR A 10 -13.98 2.71 -8.06
CA THR A 10 -13.43 2.36 -6.75
C THR A 10 -12.03 2.96 -6.52
N ASN A 11 -11.83 3.55 -5.33
CA ASN A 11 -10.52 4.01 -4.87
C ASN A 11 -9.69 2.88 -4.21
N ALA A 12 -10.20 1.64 -4.21
CA ALA A 12 -9.61 0.52 -3.47
C ALA A 12 -8.14 0.27 -3.82
N ARG A 13 -7.75 0.42 -5.10
CA ARG A 13 -6.35 0.24 -5.53
C ARG A 13 -5.43 1.24 -4.85
N THR A 14 -5.80 2.52 -4.89
CA THR A 14 -5.02 3.63 -4.34
C THR A 14 -4.98 3.57 -2.81
N GLU A 15 -6.09 3.22 -2.18
CA GLU A 15 -6.16 3.02 -0.73
C GLU A 15 -5.33 1.82 -0.25
N GLY A 16 -5.31 0.73 -1.01
CA GLY A 16 -4.45 -0.42 -0.73
C GLY A 16 -2.98 -0.04 -0.69
N PHE A 17 -2.49 0.73 -1.67
CA PHE A 17 -1.11 1.24 -1.65
C PHE A 17 -0.85 2.19 -0.48
N ASN A 18 -1.77 3.13 -0.22
CA ASN A 18 -1.64 4.04 0.91
C ASN A 18 -1.58 3.30 2.25
N ARG A 19 -2.32 2.19 2.39
CA ARG A 19 -2.29 1.35 3.58
C ARG A 19 -0.92 0.70 3.78
N ILE A 20 -0.32 0.12 2.73
CA ILE A 20 1.03 -0.46 2.79
C ILE A 20 2.04 0.57 3.27
N ILE A 21 2.04 1.75 2.64
CA ILE A 21 2.95 2.84 2.98
C ILE A 21 2.80 3.25 4.45
N LYS A 22 1.56 3.47 4.90
CA LYS A 22 1.27 3.86 6.29
C LYS A 22 1.72 2.77 7.27
N GLN A 23 1.49 1.49 6.96
CA GLN A 23 1.91 0.38 7.80
C GLN A 23 3.43 0.28 7.90
N THR A 24 4.13 0.37 6.76
CA THR A 24 5.61 0.37 6.73
C THR A 24 6.18 1.54 7.53
N LYS A 25 5.59 2.74 7.45
CA LYS A 25 5.97 3.90 8.28
C LYS A 25 5.73 3.66 9.77
N ARG A 26 4.58 3.11 10.16
CA ARG A 26 4.24 2.83 11.56
C ARG A 26 5.18 1.82 12.19
N VAL A 27 5.39 0.66 11.53
CA VAL A 27 6.28 -0.39 12.04
C VAL A 27 7.75 0.06 12.04
N GLY A 28 8.14 0.96 11.12
CA GLY A 28 9.49 1.49 11.03
C GLY A 28 9.86 2.54 12.08
N GLY A 29 8.90 3.10 12.83
CA GLY A 29 9.16 4.19 13.78
C GLY A 29 9.55 5.53 13.12
N GLY A 30 9.16 5.72 11.85
CA GLY A 30 9.66 6.81 11.01
C GLY A 30 10.92 6.42 10.23
N PHE A 31 11.22 7.16 9.16
CA PHE A 31 12.38 6.91 8.32
C PHE A 31 13.16 8.20 8.10
N THR A 32 14.43 8.20 8.51
CA THR A 32 15.39 9.28 8.23
C THR A 32 16.17 9.02 6.94
N ASN A 33 16.35 7.75 6.57
CA ASN A 33 16.96 7.33 5.31
C ASN A 33 15.87 6.91 4.29
N MET A 34 15.74 7.70 3.23
CA MET A 34 14.71 7.50 2.20
C MET A 34 14.95 6.27 1.31
N ASP A 35 16.21 5.85 1.13
CA ASP A 35 16.53 4.63 0.38
C ASP A 35 16.09 3.38 1.13
N ASN A 36 16.29 3.36 2.45
CA ASN A 36 15.82 2.25 3.30
C ASN A 36 14.29 2.21 3.34
N TYR A 37 13.63 3.38 3.40
CA TYR A 37 12.18 3.48 3.29
C TYR A 37 11.68 2.89 1.97
N ARG A 38 12.29 3.28 0.84
CA ARG A 38 11.94 2.78 -0.49
C ARG A 38 12.11 1.27 -0.59
N ARG A 39 13.24 0.72 -0.12
CA ARG A 39 13.49 -0.74 -0.14
C ARG A 39 12.42 -1.49 0.65
N ARG A 40 12.06 -1.04 1.85
CA ARG A 40 11.04 -1.72 2.67
C ARG A 40 9.66 -1.69 2.02
N ILE A 41 9.28 -0.60 1.36
CA ILE A 41 8.01 -0.57 0.60
C ILE A 41 8.04 -1.58 -0.55
N MET A 42 9.12 -1.62 -1.33
CA MET A 42 9.22 -2.55 -2.46
C MET A 42 9.15 -4.01 -2.01
N VAL A 43 9.86 -4.35 -0.93
CA VAL A 43 9.79 -5.69 -0.32
C VAL A 43 8.38 -6.01 0.14
N HIS A 44 7.72 -5.08 0.84
CA HIS A 44 6.36 -5.31 1.34
C HIS A 44 5.37 -5.54 0.18
N ILE A 45 5.45 -4.74 -0.88
CA ILE A 45 4.60 -4.91 -2.07
C ILE A 45 4.85 -6.28 -2.73
N ALA A 46 6.10 -6.70 -2.89
CA ALA A 46 6.44 -7.98 -3.49
C ALA A 46 5.85 -9.16 -2.67
N LEU A 47 5.98 -9.10 -1.34
CA LEU A 47 5.44 -10.12 -0.44
C LEU A 47 3.90 -10.12 -0.40
N THR A 48 3.26 -8.96 -0.32
CA THR A 48 1.79 -8.87 -0.32
C THR A 48 1.17 -9.34 -1.63
N ARG A 49 1.84 -9.11 -2.78
CA ARG A 49 1.37 -9.59 -4.08
C ARG A 49 1.54 -11.10 -4.26
N GLY A 50 2.61 -11.68 -3.72
CA GLY A 50 2.85 -13.13 -3.76
C GLY A 50 1.95 -13.95 -2.82
N GLN A 51 1.28 -13.30 -1.87
CA GLN A 51 0.40 -13.95 -0.88
C GLN A 51 -1.07 -14.07 -1.33
N ARG A 52 -1.42 -13.81 -2.60
CA ARG A 52 -2.78 -14.12 -3.09
C ARG A 52 -2.97 -15.65 -3.02
N PRO A 53 -3.87 -16.19 -2.16
CA PRO A 53 -4.19 -17.60 -2.24
C PRO A 53 -4.82 -17.85 -3.61
N ALA A 54 -4.37 -18.91 -4.29
CA ALA A 54 -5.09 -19.46 -5.42
C ALA A 54 -6.47 -19.89 -4.90
N ALA A 55 -7.52 -19.28 -5.45
CA ALA A 55 -8.89 -19.68 -5.19
C ALA A 55 -9.21 -20.98 -5.95
#